data_AF-A0A349KR10-F1
#
_entry.id   AF-A0A349KR10-F1
#
_cell.length_a   1.000
_cell.length_b   1.000
_cell.length_c   1.000
_cell.angle_alpha   90.00
_cell.angle_beta   90.00
_cell.angle_gamma   90.00
#
_symmetry.space_group_name_H-M   'P 1'
#
loop_
_entity.id
_entity.type
_entity.pdbx_description
1 polymer ?
#
loop_
_entity_poly.entity_id
_entity_poly.type
_entity_poly.pdbx_seq_one_letter_code
_entity_poly.pdbx_strand_id
1 'polypeptide(L)'
;MGLWAMVYLWNKDSNNLQGIMVDYFKNWGEQENLHPREGWKFAFQKTFNISIDDFYTEFDAFMAKPRAEQVSILKTNEEFIAAIFSPAAP
;
A
#
# COMPACT_ATOMS: atom_id res chain seq x y z
N MET A 1 -6.43 6.14 1.31
CA MET A 1 -5.98 4.80 1.72
C MET A 1 -6.17 4.65 3.23
N GLY A 2 -6.69 3.52 3.70
CA GLY A 2 -6.87 3.26 5.14
C GLY A 2 -5.65 2.60 5.78
N LEU A 3 -5.49 2.74 7.11
CA LEU A 3 -4.33 2.22 7.84
C LEU A 3 -4.11 0.71 7.64
N TRP A 4 -5.16 -0.10 7.70
CA TRP A 4 -5.03 -1.56 7.51
C TRP A 4 -4.57 -1.95 6.11
N ALA A 5 -4.97 -1.20 5.07
CA ALA A 5 -4.46 -1.40 3.72
C ALA A 5 -2.95 -1.14 3.64
N MET A 6 -2.47 -0.10 4.33
CA MET A 6 -1.03 0.20 4.41
C MET A 6 -0.26 -0.94 5.11
N VAL A 7 -0.75 -1.40 6.27
CA VAL A 7 -0.14 -2.51 7.02
C VAL A 7 -0.12 -3.78 6.16
N TYR A 8 -1.22 -4.09 5.48
CA TYR A 8 -1.32 -5.25 4.60
C TYR A 8 -0.32 -5.19 3.44
N LEU A 9 -0.25 -4.05 2.74
CA LEU A 9 0.69 -3.84 1.63
C LEU A 9 2.14 -3.95 2.10
N TRP A 10 2.48 -3.37 3.26
CA TRP A 10 3.82 -3.47 3.82
C TRP A 10 4.18 -4.90 4.26
N ASN A 11 3.19 -5.67 4.73
CA ASN A 11 3.41 -7.08 5.02
C ASN A 11 3.60 -7.93 3.75
N LYS A 12 2.93 -7.57 2.64
CA LYS A 12 3.05 -8.28 1.35
C LYS A 12 4.43 -8.09 0.71
N ASP A 13 5.00 -6.90 0.82
CA ASP A 13 6.36 -6.59 0.38
C ASP A 13 6.96 -5.49 1.29
N SER A 14 8.12 -5.77 1.89
CA SER A 14 8.82 -4.80 2.73
C SER A 14 9.22 -3.53 1.99
N ASN A 15 9.38 -3.60 0.67
CA ASN A 15 9.71 -2.46 -0.18
C ASN A 15 8.51 -1.52 -0.41
N ASN A 16 7.29 -1.95 -0.10
CA ASN A 16 6.09 -1.12 -0.26
C ASN A 16 6.06 0.08 0.69
N LEU A 17 6.92 0.13 1.73
CA LEU A 17 6.91 1.23 2.71
C LEU A 17 7.11 2.60 2.03
N GLN A 18 8.06 2.71 1.10
CA GLN A 18 8.24 3.94 0.32
C GLN A 18 6.98 4.28 -0.49
N GLY A 19 6.43 3.27 -1.17
CA GLY A 19 5.23 3.42 -1.99
C GLY A 19 4.04 3.94 -1.18
N ILE A 20 3.86 3.38 0.02
CA ILE A 20 2.81 3.76 0.99
C ILE A 20 3.00 5.19 1.48
N MET A 21 4.23 5.57 1.86
CA MET A 21 4.47 6.83 2.55
C MET A 21 4.65 8.02 1.61
N VAL A 22 5.15 7.79 0.39
CA VAL A 22 5.58 8.88 -0.52
C VAL A 22 5.02 8.68 -1.93
N ASP A 23 5.36 7.59 -2.60
CA ASP A 23 5.23 7.53 -4.06
C ASP A 23 3.77 7.52 -4.52
N TYR A 24 2.86 6.86 -3.78
CA TYR A 24 1.43 6.91 -4.03
C TYR A 24 0.89 8.35 -4.05
N PHE A 25 1.22 9.15 -3.03
CA PHE A 25 0.72 10.51 -2.90
C PHE A 25 1.34 11.45 -3.92
N LYS A 26 2.64 11.27 -4.23
CA LYS A 26 3.33 12.01 -5.27
C LYS A 26 2.70 11.76 -6.65
N ASN A 27 2.44 10.49 -6.98
CA ASN A 27 1.85 10.10 -8.26
C ASN A 27 0.38 10.51 -8.38
N TRP A 28 -0.38 10.57 -7.28
CA TRP A 28 -1.81 10.89 -7.33
C TRP A 28 -2.08 12.25 -7.97
N GLY A 29 -1.33 13.30 -7.61
CA GLY A 29 -1.54 14.63 -8.21
C GLY A 29 -1.42 14.64 -9.74
N GLU A 30 -0.48 13.88 -10.30
CA GLU A 30 -0.32 13.74 -11.76
C GLU A 30 -1.45 12.91 -12.38
N GLN A 31 -1.81 11.80 -11.74
CA GLN A 31 -2.85 10.90 -12.24
C GLN A 31 -4.24 11.52 -12.16
N GLU A 32 -4.51 12.39 -11.20
CA GLU A 32 -5.80 13.10 -11.09
C GLU A 32 -6.04 14.04 -12.27
N ASN A 33 -4.98 14.64 -12.82
CA ASN A 33 -5.07 15.47 -14.02
C ASN A 33 -5.36 14.65 -15.29
N LEU A 34 -4.80 13.44 -15.38
CA LEU A 34 -4.99 12.52 -16.51
C LEU A 34 -6.32 11.77 -16.44
N HIS A 35 -6.74 11.42 -15.23
CA HIS A 35 -7.92 10.62 -14.94
C HIS A 35 -8.75 11.29 -13.83
N PRO A 36 -9.53 12.34 -14.16
CA PRO A 36 -10.32 13.06 -13.16
C PRO A 36 -11.23 12.13 -12.37
N ARG A 37 -11.18 12.22 -11.04
CA ARG A 37 -11.92 11.42 -10.05
C ARG A 37 -11.46 9.96 -9.92
N GLU A 38 -10.54 9.51 -10.76
CA GLU A 38 -10.01 8.15 -10.79
C GLU A 38 -8.48 8.09 -10.61
N GLY A 39 -7.81 9.25 -10.50
CA GLY A 39 -6.36 9.34 -10.41
C GLY A 39 -5.77 8.53 -9.26
N TRP A 40 -6.52 8.38 -8.17
CA TRP A 40 -6.14 7.53 -7.04
C TRP A 40 -6.01 6.04 -7.40
N LYS A 41 -6.87 5.52 -8.30
CA LYS A 41 -6.84 4.11 -8.76
C LYS A 41 -5.59 3.87 -9.61
N PHE A 42 -5.31 4.78 -10.54
CA PHE A 42 -4.13 4.70 -11.41
C PHE A 42 -2.83 4.91 -10.63
N ALA A 43 -2.80 5.84 -9.68
CA ALA A 43 -1.66 6.05 -8.80
C ALA A 43 -1.39 4.81 -7.94
N PHE A 44 -2.44 4.18 -7.41
CA PHE A 44 -2.30 2.92 -6.66
C PHE A 44 -1.69 1.82 -7.52
N GLN A 45 -2.25 1.57 -8.70
CA GLN A 45 -1.75 0.54 -9.60
C GLN A 45 -0.30 0.78 -10.03
N LYS A 46 0.04 2.05 -10.32
CA LYS A 46 1.41 2.44 -10.67
C LYS A 46 2.39 2.21 -9.52
N THR A 47 1.99 2.49 -8.28
CA THR A 47 2.86 2.38 -7.12
C THR A 47 3.05 0.94 -6.62
N PHE A 48 1.98 0.14 -6.60
CA PHE A 48 2.02 -1.21 -5.99
C PHE A 48 2.03 -2.35 -7.01
N ASN A 49 2.00 -2.02 -8.30
CA ASN A 49 1.97 -2.99 -9.41
C ASN A 49 0.87 -4.07 -9.25
N ILE A 50 -0.27 -3.68 -8.69
CA ILE A 50 -1.47 -4.50 -8.52
C ILE A 50 -2.69 -3.64 -8.86
N SER A 51 -3.68 -4.21 -9.55
CA SER A 51 -4.91 -3.48 -9.82
C SER A 51 -5.68 -3.23 -8.51
N ILE A 52 -6.48 -2.17 -8.45
CA ILE A 52 -7.27 -1.90 -7.25
C ILE A 52 -8.30 -3.02 -6.98
N ASP A 53 -8.79 -3.65 -8.04
CA ASP A 53 -9.85 -4.66 -7.96
C ASP A 53 -9.28 -5.98 -7.41
N ASP A 54 -8.07 -6.36 -7.83
CA ASP A 54 -7.32 -7.48 -7.26
C ASP A 54 -6.94 -7.19 -5.81
N PHE A 55 -6.47 -5.98 -5.53
CA PHE A 55 -6.13 -5.56 -4.17
C PHE A 55 -7.34 -5.68 -3.23
N TYR A 56 -8.52 -5.16 -3.60
CA TYR A 56 -9.71 -5.26 -2.76
C TYR A 56 -10.14 -6.71 -2.55
N THR A 57 -10.06 -7.55 -3.59
CA THR A 57 -10.38 -8.98 -3.46
C THR A 57 -9.48 -9.67 -2.42
N GLU A 58 -8.17 -9.43 -2.50
CA GLU A 58 -7.20 -10.02 -1.56
C GLU A 58 -7.31 -9.41 -0.15
N PHE A 59 -7.48 -8.10 -0.08
CA PHE A 59 -7.56 -7.36 1.17
C PHE A 59 -8.85 -7.68 1.94
N ASP A 60 -9.99 -7.79 1.26
CA ASP A 60 -11.26 -8.17 1.89
C ASP A 60 -11.20 -9.61 2.41
N ALA A 61 -10.59 -10.54 1.65
CA ALA A 61 -10.34 -11.90 2.11
C ALA A 61 -9.43 -11.93 3.35
N PHE A 62 -8.42 -11.06 3.42
CA PHE A 62 -7.59 -10.89 4.61
C PHE A 62 -8.38 -10.30 5.79
N MET A 63 -9.19 -9.26 5.56
CA MET A 63 -10.01 -8.62 6.59
C MET A 63 -11.12 -9.52 7.14
N ALA A 64 -11.51 -10.58 6.40
CA ALA A 64 -12.44 -11.60 6.88
C ALA A 64 -11.79 -12.61 7.86
N LYS A 65 -10.46 -12.63 7.98
CA LYS A 65 -9.74 -13.55 8.88
C LYS A 65 -9.94 -13.20 10.36
N PRO A 66 -9.72 -14.16 11.28
CA PRO A 66 -9.69 -13.89 12.71
C PRO A 66 -8.75 -12.74 13.08
N ARG A 67 -9.12 -11.96 14.10
CA ARG A 67 -8.32 -10.82 14.58
C ARG A 67 -6.87 -11.19 14.89
N ALA A 68 -6.62 -12.40 15.39
CA ALA A 68 -5.27 -12.90 15.67
C ALA A 68 -4.38 -12.93 14.42
N GLU A 69 -4.94 -13.33 13.27
CA GLU A 69 -4.24 -13.33 11.97
C GLU A 69 -4.10 -11.91 11.39
N GLN A 70 -5.04 -11.01 11.69
CA GLN A 70 -4.93 -9.62 11.27
C GLN A 70 -3.82 -8.90 12.01
N VAL A 71 -3.69 -9.10 13.33
CA VAL A 71 -2.66 -8.41 14.11
C VAL A 71 -1.28 -9.03 13.97
N SER A 72 -1.17 -10.28 13.51
CA SER A 72 0.13 -10.96 13.31
C SER A 72 0.97 -10.34 12.20
N ILE A 73 0.38 -9.50 11.34
CA ILE A 73 1.11 -8.79 10.29
C ILE A 73 1.68 -7.43 10.75
N LEU A 74 1.36 -7.00 11.97
CA LEU A 74 1.89 -5.76 12.53
C LEU A 74 3.40 -5.89 12.75
N LYS A 75 4.15 -4.90 12.28
CA LYS A 75 5.59 -4.81 12.51
C LYS A 75 5.86 -4.47 13.97
N THR A 76 6.86 -5.11 14.53
CA THR A 76 7.43 -4.72 15.83
C THR A 76 8.12 -3.35 15.72
N ASN A 77 8.39 -2.75 16.87
CA ASN A 77 9.14 -1.49 16.91
C ASN A 77 10.53 -1.63 16.26
N GLU A 78 11.20 -2.77 16.46
CA GLU A 78 12.52 -3.04 15.90
C GLU A 78 12.47 -3.14 14.37
N GLU A 79 11.49 -3.87 13.83
CA GLU A 79 11.27 -3.96 12.37
C GLU A 79 10.93 -2.60 11.77
N PHE A 80 10.17 -1.77 12.49
CA PHE A 80 9.84 -0.41 12.05
C PHE A 80 11.08 0.48 12.00
N ILE A 81 11.95 0.41 13.02
CA ILE A 81 13.19 1.20 13.09
C ILE A 81 14.19 0.74 12.02
N ALA A 82 14.26 -0.56 11.77
CA ALA A 82 15.15 -1.14 10.75
C ALA A 82 14.63 -0.98 9.31
N ALA A 83 13.40 -0.47 9.14
CA ALA A 83 12.78 -0.37 7.84
C ALA A 83 13.56 0.58 6.91
N ILE A 84 13.82 0.12 5.70
CA ILE A 84 14.55 0.90 4.69
C ILE A 84 13.55 1.63 3.82
N PHE A 85 13.67 2.95 3.78
CA PHE A 85 13.01 3.79 2.79
C PHE A 85 13.86 3.79 1.52
N SER A 86 13.45 3.03 0.52
CA SER A 86 14.08 3.05 -0.79
C SER A 86 13.19 3.82 -1.76
N PRO A 87 13.54 5.05 -2.16
CA PRO A 87 12.80 5.75 -3.21
C PRO A 87 12.69 4.85 -4.44
N ALA A 88 11.50 4.75 -5.03
CA ALA A 88 11.37 4.10 -6.33
C ALA A 88 12.37 4.75 -7.30
N ALA A 89 13.07 3.93 -8.07
CA ALA A 89 14.00 4.41 -9.08
C ALA A 89 13.26 5.41 -10.01
N PRO A 90 13.93 6.51 -10.42
CA PRO A 90 13.31 7.58 -11.20
C PRO A 90 12.78 7.10 -12.55
#